data_AF-A0A820M4V7-F1
#
_entry.id   AF-A0A820M4V7-F1
#
_cell.length_a   1.000
_cell.length_b   1.000
_cell.length_c   1.000
_cell.angle_alpha   90.00
_cell.angle_beta   90.00
_cell.angle_gamma   90.00
#
_symmetry.space_group_name_H-M   'P 1'
#
loop_
_entity.id
_entity.type
_entity.pdbx_description
1 polymer ?
#
loop_
_entity_poly.entity_id
_entity_poly.type
_entity_poly.pdbx_seq_one_letter_code
_entity_poly.pdbx_strand_id
1 'polypeptide(L)'
;GRVSNVQNLERNQTTLRSLCEKIWLEIQQSHSLFPQELKRIFWKLRQLSSSDETMFNLISGSVFLRFLCPAILSPNLFGLTQEYPNEKSSRKLTLIAKTLQTLANFSKFGPKESYMKFMNDFVGKESDNMRRFLANIS
;
A
#
# COMPACT_ATOMS: atom_id res chain seq x y z
N GLY A 1 -7.09 7.68 35.05
CA GLY A 1 -6.63 6.73 34.02
C GLY A 1 -7.70 6.38 32.99
N ARG A 2 -8.14 7.34 32.16
CA ARG A 2 -8.97 7.11 30.96
C ARG A 2 -8.57 8.01 29.80
N VAL A 3 -8.16 9.25 30.12
CA VAL A 3 -7.67 10.26 29.16
C VAL A 3 -6.38 9.83 28.44
N SER A 4 -5.51 9.05 29.09
CA SER A 4 -4.23 8.58 28.53
C SER A 4 -4.38 7.59 27.37
N ASN A 5 -5.48 6.84 27.28
CA ASN A 5 -5.65 5.80 26.26
C ASN A 5 -6.16 6.36 24.93
N VAL A 6 -7.01 7.40 24.97
CA VAL A 6 -7.56 8.05 23.77
C VAL A 6 -6.49 8.90 23.07
N GLN A 7 -5.75 9.70 23.84
CA GLN A 7 -4.65 10.51 23.29
C GLN A 7 -3.55 9.64 22.67
N ASN A 8 -3.23 8.50 23.28
CA ASN A 8 -2.28 7.54 22.72
C ASN A 8 -2.81 6.89 21.43
N LEU A 9 -4.10 6.60 21.36
CA LEU A 9 -4.73 6.06 20.14
C LEU A 9 -4.68 7.08 19.00
N GLU A 10 -5.10 8.32 19.23
CA GLU A 10 -5.06 9.39 18.22
C GLU A 10 -3.63 9.64 17.73
N ARG A 11 -2.65 9.66 18.64
CA ARG A 11 -1.23 9.78 18.28
C ARG A 11 -0.75 8.60 17.43
N ASN A 12 -1.14 7.38 17.78
CA ASN A 12 -0.78 6.18 17.01
C ASN A 12 -1.42 6.19 15.62
N GLN A 13 -2.68 6.61 15.51
CA GLN A 13 -3.38 6.77 14.23
C GLN A 13 -2.72 7.83 13.35
N THR A 14 -2.38 8.98 13.93
CA THR A 14 -1.64 10.05 13.23
C THR A 14 -0.28 9.55 12.73
N THR A 15 0.44 8.80 13.57
CA THR A 15 1.72 8.21 13.21
C THR A 15 1.59 7.21 12.08
N LEU A 16 0.59 6.31 12.13
CA LEU A 16 0.34 5.34 11.06
C LEU A 16 0.03 6.06 9.74
N ARG A 17 -0.85 7.06 9.79
CA ARG A 17 -1.24 7.84 8.61
C ARG A 17 -0.02 8.52 7.96
N SER A 18 0.79 9.22 8.76
CA SER A 18 2.00 9.88 8.27
C SER A 18 3.01 8.90 7.64
N LEU A 19 3.18 7.71 8.23
CA LEU A 19 4.03 6.66 7.66
C LEU A 19 3.49 6.14 6.33
N CYS A 20 2.18 5.88 6.24
CA CYS A 20 1.54 5.44 4.99
C CYS A 20 1.65 6.50 3.90
N GLU A 21 1.40 7.78 4.22
CA GLU A 21 1.54 8.91 3.29
C GLU A 21 2.98 9.02 2.77
N LYS A 22 3.97 8.93 3.66
CA LYS A 22 5.38 8.98 3.27
C LYS A 22 5.77 7.80 2.37
N ILE A 23 5.45 6.58 2.77
CA ILE A 23 5.81 5.38 2.00
C ILE A 23 5.10 5.39 0.64
N TRP A 24 3.84 5.80 0.60
CA TRP A 24 3.08 5.90 -0.64
C TRP A 24 3.70 6.92 -1.59
N LEU A 25 4.09 8.10 -1.08
CA LEU A 25 4.75 9.13 -1.87
C LEU A 25 6.06 8.62 -2.51
N GLU A 26 6.90 7.92 -1.75
CA GLU A 26 8.14 7.31 -2.26
C GLU A 26 7.85 6.28 -3.37
N ILE A 27 6.82 5.43 -3.19
CA ILE A 27 6.40 4.46 -4.22
C ILE A 27 5.96 5.20 -5.48
N GLN A 28 5.13 6.25 -5.36
CA GLN A 28 4.66 7.03 -6.50
C GLN A 28 5.82 7.67 -7.27
N GLN A 29 6.79 8.25 -6.57
CA GLN A 29 7.94 8.90 -7.17
C GLN A 29 8.90 7.90 -7.83
N SER A 30 8.92 6.66 -7.37
CA SER A 30 9.76 5.59 -7.93
C SER A 30 9.33 5.05 -9.30
N HIS A 31 8.20 5.52 -9.88
CA HIS A 31 7.69 5.00 -11.17
C HIS A 31 8.71 5.07 -12.32
N SER A 32 9.63 6.04 -12.31
CA SER A 32 10.70 6.19 -13.30
C SER A 32 11.81 5.14 -13.16
N LEU A 33 11.96 4.55 -11.97
CA LEU A 33 12.89 3.46 -11.66
C LEU A 33 12.30 2.09 -11.97
N PHE A 34 11.04 2.01 -12.39
CA PHE A 34 10.37 0.75 -12.64
C PHE A 34 11.05 -0.02 -13.78
N PRO A 35 11.36 -1.32 -13.62
CA PRO A 35 12.10 -2.08 -14.64
C PRO A 35 11.40 -2.07 -16.00
N GLN A 36 12.13 -1.71 -17.05
CA GLN A 36 11.56 -1.57 -18.40
C GLN A 36 10.96 -2.87 -18.93
N GLU A 37 11.56 -4.02 -18.59
CA GLU A 37 11.03 -5.32 -19.00
C GLU A 37 9.67 -5.61 -18.37
N LEU A 38 9.49 -5.29 -17.08
CA LEU A 38 8.18 -5.43 -16.43
C LEU A 38 7.17 -4.43 -17.00
N LYS A 39 7.61 -3.21 -17.30
CA LYS A 39 6.75 -2.20 -17.95
C LYS A 39 6.23 -2.69 -19.31
N ARG A 40 7.07 -3.32 -20.13
CA ARG A 40 6.64 -3.93 -21.41
C ARG A 40 5.62 -5.05 -21.21
N ILE A 41 5.81 -5.89 -20.19
CA ILE A 41 4.87 -6.97 -19.86
C ILE A 41 3.51 -6.36 -19.45
N PHE A 42 3.51 -5.36 -18.56
CA PHE A 42 2.29 -4.67 -18.14
C PHE A 42 1.61 -3.91 -19.28
N TRP A 43 2.39 -3.29 -20.16
CA TRP A 43 1.86 -2.68 -21.39
C TRP A 43 1.12 -3.70 -22.25
N LYS A 44 1.70 -4.89 -22.44
CA LYS A 44 1.05 -5.95 -23.23
C LYS A 44 -0.21 -6.47 -22.53
N LEU A 45 -0.17 -6.66 -21.21
CA LEU A 45 -1.33 -7.07 -20.43
C LEU A 45 -2.48 -6.06 -20.51
N ARG A 46 -2.15 -4.76 -20.56
CA ARG A 46 -3.13 -3.70 -20.78
C ARG A 46 -3.86 -3.86 -22.12
N GLN A 47 -3.15 -4.13 -23.20
CA GLN A 47 -3.76 -4.34 -24.52
C GLN A 47 -4.64 -5.60 -24.60
N LEU A 48 -4.40 -6.58 -23.73
CA LEU A 48 -5.16 -7.83 -23.67
C LEU A 48 -6.33 -7.78 -22.68
N SER A 49 -6.41 -6.73 -21.86
CA SER A 49 -7.45 -6.61 -20.84
C SER A 49 -8.77 -6.15 -21.46
N SER A 50 -9.87 -6.73 -21.00
CA SER A 50 -11.23 -6.40 -21.46
C SER A 50 -11.74 -5.05 -20.95
N SER A 51 -11.16 -4.52 -19.87
CA SER A 51 -11.49 -3.21 -19.30
C SER A 51 -10.30 -2.63 -18.54
N ASP A 52 -10.29 -1.30 -18.38
CA ASP A 52 -9.31 -0.60 -17.56
C ASP A 52 -9.34 -1.09 -16.09
N GLU A 53 -10.51 -1.40 -15.56
CA GLU A 53 -10.65 -1.94 -14.20
C GLU A 53 -9.96 -3.30 -14.07
N THR A 54 -10.17 -4.20 -15.02
CA THR A 54 -9.52 -5.52 -15.04
C THR A 54 -8.01 -5.37 -15.13
N MET A 55 -7.53 -4.47 -16.00
CA MET A 55 -6.11 -4.16 -16.13
C MET A 55 -5.54 -3.62 -14.80
N PHE A 56 -6.15 -2.59 -14.22
CA PHE A 56 -5.65 -1.99 -12.97
C PHE A 56 -5.60 -3.01 -11.85
N ASN A 57 -6.63 -3.86 -11.71
CA ASN A 57 -6.65 -4.91 -10.70
C ASN A 57 -5.55 -5.97 -10.92
N LEU A 58 -5.28 -6.35 -12.17
CA LEU A 58 -4.24 -7.33 -12.51
C LEU A 58 -2.84 -6.79 -12.21
N ILE A 59 -2.55 -5.56 -12.66
CA ILE A 59 -1.24 -4.93 -12.45
C ILE A 59 -1.05 -4.62 -10.96
N SER A 60 -2.06 -4.04 -10.31
CA SER A 60 -2.05 -3.77 -8.88
C SER A 60 -1.83 -5.04 -8.04
N GLY A 61 -2.55 -6.13 -8.36
CA GLY A 61 -2.36 -7.43 -7.71
C GLY A 61 -1.00 -8.08 -7.98
N SER A 62 -0.32 -7.69 -9.06
CA SER A 62 1.05 -8.17 -9.34
C SER A 62 2.08 -7.36 -8.55
N VAL A 63 1.93 -6.04 -8.49
CA VAL A 63 2.91 -5.14 -7.87
C VAL A 63 2.72 -5.05 -6.34
N PHE A 64 1.50 -4.82 -5.86
CA PHE A 64 1.26 -4.63 -4.43
C PHE A 64 1.08 -5.95 -3.72
N LEU A 65 0.11 -6.75 -4.13
CA LEU A 65 -0.25 -7.98 -3.41
C LEU A 65 0.86 -9.03 -3.43
N ARG A 66 1.59 -9.17 -4.54
CA ARG A 66 2.61 -10.22 -4.70
C ARG A 66 4.03 -9.76 -4.46
N PHE A 67 4.30 -8.45 -4.39
CA PHE A 67 5.66 -7.94 -4.26
C PHE A 67 5.81 -6.90 -3.13
N LEU A 68 5.25 -5.69 -3.27
CA LEU A 68 5.48 -4.61 -2.30
C LEU A 68 4.92 -4.90 -0.91
N CYS A 69 3.67 -5.39 -0.81
CA CYS A 69 3.08 -5.71 0.50
C CYS A 69 3.84 -6.84 1.22
N PRO A 70 4.19 -7.96 0.55
CA PRO A 70 5.11 -8.96 1.12
C PRO A 70 6.46 -8.38 1.56
N ALA A 71 7.07 -7.49 0.76
CA ALA A 71 8.34 -6.85 1.11
C ALA A 71 8.23 -5.95 2.34
N ILE A 72 7.12 -5.24 2.51
CA ILE A 72 6.84 -4.43 3.71
C ILE A 72 6.61 -5.32 4.94
N LEU A 73 5.89 -6.44 4.78
CA LEU A 73 5.58 -7.37 5.87
C LEU A 73 6.82 -8.14 6.37
N SER A 74 7.77 -8.42 5.49
CA SER A 74 8.96 -9.22 5.80
C SER A 74 10.20 -8.65 5.12
N PRO A 75 10.66 -7.45 5.54
CA PRO A 75 11.73 -6.71 4.86
C PRO A 75 13.04 -7.49 4.79
N ASN A 76 13.34 -8.31 5.79
CA ASN A 76 14.52 -9.15 5.84
C ASN A 76 14.55 -10.23 4.73
N LEU A 77 13.39 -10.80 4.37
CA LEU A 77 13.29 -11.79 3.30
C LEU A 77 13.52 -11.17 1.90
N PHE A 78 13.38 -9.85 1.81
CA PHE A 78 13.64 -9.06 0.60
C PHE A 78 14.99 -8.34 0.66
N GLY A 79 15.82 -8.64 1.67
CA GLY A 79 17.17 -8.05 1.82
C GLY A 79 17.18 -6.57 2.23
N LEU A 80 16.06 -6.01 2.72
CA LEU A 80 15.96 -4.61 3.12
C LEU A 80 16.49 -4.36 4.54
N THR A 81 16.48 -5.37 5.40
CA THR A 81 17.03 -5.33 6.76
C THR A 81 17.78 -6.62 7.08
N GLN A 82 18.80 -6.54 7.94
CA GLN A 82 19.53 -7.73 8.39
C GLN A 82 18.78 -8.51 9.48
N GLU A 83 18.10 -7.79 10.38
CA GLU A 83 17.37 -8.37 11.50
C GLU A 83 15.86 -8.43 11.24
N TYR A 84 15.20 -9.39 11.90
CA TYR A 84 13.74 -9.46 11.94
C TYR A 84 13.18 -8.29 12.76
N PRO A 85 12.10 -7.62 12.29
CA PRO A 85 11.48 -6.57 13.05
C PRO A 85 10.94 -7.12 14.39
N ASN A 86 11.16 -6.39 15.48
CA ASN A 86 10.53 -6.70 16.77
C ASN A 86 9.00 -6.63 16.69
N GLU A 87 8.29 -7.19 17.66
CA GLU A 87 6.82 -7.27 17.62
C GLU A 87 6.13 -5.93 17.34
N LYS A 88 6.60 -4.85 17.96
CA LYS A 88 6.03 -3.51 17.78
C LYS A 88 6.20 -3.02 16.35
N SER A 89 7.36 -3.28 15.74
CA SER A 89 7.67 -2.90 14.37
C SER A 89 6.91 -3.76 13.37
N SER A 90 6.84 -5.08 13.59
CA SER A 90 6.04 -6.00 12.80
C SER A 90 4.57 -5.60 12.76
N ARG A 91 3.96 -5.26 13.92
CA ARG A 91 2.57 -4.77 13.97
C ARG A 91 2.38 -3.49 13.15
N LYS A 92 3.32 -2.54 13.21
CA LYS A 92 3.25 -1.31 12.40
C LYS A 92 3.35 -1.62 10.90
N LEU A 93 4.30 -2.45 10.49
CA LEU A 93 4.48 -2.87 9.11
C LEU A 93 3.23 -3.58 8.58
N THR A 94 2.60 -4.44 9.39
CA THR A 94 1.31 -5.06 9.04
C THR A 94 0.24 -4.03 8.77
N LEU A 95 0.09 -3.00 9.61
CA LEU A 95 -0.92 -1.97 9.40
C LEU A 95 -0.64 -1.13 8.14
N ILE A 96 0.64 -0.81 7.88
CA ILE A 96 1.07 -0.10 6.66
C ILE A 96 0.74 -0.93 5.41
N ALA A 97 1.22 -2.18 5.37
CA ALA A 97 0.96 -3.10 4.27
C ALA A 97 -0.54 -3.27 4.03
N LYS A 98 -1.32 -3.37 5.11
CA LYS A 98 -2.78 -3.47 5.03
C LYS A 98 -3.42 -2.21 4.42
N THR A 99 -3.01 -1.01 4.82
CA THR A 99 -3.48 0.23 4.21
C THR A 99 -3.14 0.29 2.72
N LEU A 100 -1.89 0.01 2.35
CA LEU A 100 -1.47 0.04 0.95
C LEU A 100 -2.19 -1.04 0.13
N GLN A 101 -2.43 -2.23 0.69
CA GLN A 101 -3.22 -3.27 0.05
C GLN A 101 -4.67 -2.85 -0.17
N THR A 102 -5.30 -2.21 0.81
CA THR A 102 -6.69 -1.71 0.69
C THR A 102 -6.80 -0.64 -0.40
N LEU A 103 -5.80 0.27 -0.48
CA LEU A 103 -5.68 1.26 -1.56
C LEU A 103 -5.49 0.60 -2.93
N ALA A 104 -4.57 -0.38 -3.02
CA ALA A 104 -4.28 -1.14 -4.23
C ALA A 104 -5.49 -1.95 -4.73
N ASN A 105 -6.36 -2.37 -3.82
CA ASN A 105 -7.61 -3.06 -4.13
C ASN A 105 -8.78 -2.11 -4.48
N PHE A 106 -8.55 -0.79 -4.52
CA PHE A 106 -9.59 0.23 -4.75
C PHE A 106 -10.80 0.05 -3.82
N SER A 107 -10.53 -0.30 -2.56
CA SER A 107 -11.54 -0.69 -1.57
C SER A 107 -11.48 0.20 -0.33
N LYS A 108 -12.41 0.02 0.61
CA LYS A 108 -12.43 0.72 1.89
C LYS A 108 -12.50 -0.27 3.04
N PHE A 109 -11.98 0.14 4.20
CA PHE A 109 -12.13 -0.61 5.45
C PHE A 109 -13.60 -0.65 5.87
N GLY A 110 -14.13 -1.87 5.98
CA GLY A 110 -15.53 -2.13 6.33
C GLY A 110 -15.78 -2.27 7.84
N PRO A 111 -17.00 -2.69 8.24
CA PRO A 111 -17.36 -2.90 9.65
C PRO A 111 -16.48 -3.92 10.37
N LYS A 112 -16.03 -4.97 9.68
CA LYS A 112 -15.12 -6.01 10.22
C LYS A 112 -13.74 -5.45 10.60
N GLU A 113 -13.39 -4.25 10.13
CA GLU A 113 -12.09 -3.61 10.30
C GLU A 113 -12.27 -2.19 10.84
N SER A 114 -13.22 -2.02 11.78
CA SER A 114 -13.62 -0.73 12.35
C SER A 114 -12.44 0.11 12.85
N TYR A 115 -11.42 -0.53 13.43
CA TYR A 115 -10.20 0.12 13.92
C TYR A 115 -9.36 0.81 12.83
N MET A 116 -9.55 0.44 11.55
CA MET A 116 -8.86 1.06 10.39
C MET A 116 -9.71 2.08 9.66
N LYS A 117 -10.98 2.28 10.02
CA LYS A 117 -11.88 3.19 9.28
C LYS A 117 -11.36 4.63 9.17
N PHE A 118 -10.54 5.08 10.12
CA PHE A 118 -9.91 6.41 10.07
C PHE A 118 -8.98 6.58 8.84
N MET A 119 -8.49 5.48 8.25
CA MET A 119 -7.68 5.50 7.03
C MET A 119 -8.50 5.60 5.74
N ASN A 120 -9.84 5.48 5.79
CA ASN A 120 -10.68 5.54 4.58
C ASN A 120 -10.63 6.92 3.89
N ASP A 121 -10.40 7.99 4.64
CA ASP A 121 -10.17 9.32 4.06
C ASP A 121 -8.89 9.35 3.21
N PHE A 122 -7.79 8.80 3.73
CA PHE A 122 -6.53 8.65 2.99
C PHE A 122 -6.70 7.75 1.76
N VAL A 123 -7.28 6.56 1.93
CA VAL A 123 -7.48 5.60 0.82
C VAL A 123 -8.37 6.20 -0.28
N GLY A 124 -9.44 6.90 0.10
CA GLY A 124 -10.32 7.58 -0.84
C GLY A 124 -9.60 8.66 -1.64
N LYS A 125 -8.83 9.53 -0.97
CA LYS A 125 -8.06 10.61 -1.60
C LYS A 125 -6.99 10.09 -2.58
N GLU A 126 -6.32 9.00 -2.22
CA GLU A 126 -5.21 8.46 -3.03
C GLU A 126 -5.64 7.49 -4.12
N SER A 127 -6.93 7.13 -4.23
CA SER A 127 -7.41 6.14 -5.19
C SER A 127 -7.11 6.53 -6.65
N ASP A 128 -7.28 7.79 -7.02
CA ASP A 128 -6.97 8.26 -8.39
C ASP A 128 -5.46 8.32 -8.63
N ASN A 129 -4.68 8.67 -7.61
CA ASN A 129 -3.23 8.66 -7.67
C ASN A 129 -2.67 7.24 -7.84
N MET A 130 -3.31 6.23 -7.22
CA MET A 130 -3.00 4.83 -7.46
C MET A 130 -3.22 4.45 -8.93
N ARG A 131 -4.34 4.87 -9.54
CA ARG A 131 -4.59 4.62 -10.98
C ARG A 131 -3.53 5.28 -11.86
N ARG A 132 -3.15 6.54 -11.56
CA ARG A 132 -2.09 7.25 -12.29
C ARG A 132 -0.74 6.54 -12.16
N PHE A 133 -0.38 6.08 -10.96
CA PHE A 133 0.85 5.32 -10.75
C PHE A 133 0.86 4.04 -11.59
N LEU A 134 -0.22 3.25 -11.54
CA LEU A 134 -0.34 2.03 -12.33
C LEU A 134 -0.23 2.30 -13.83
N ALA A 135 -0.87 3.37 -14.32
CA ALA A 135 -0.76 3.79 -15.72
C ALA A 135 0.65 4.23 -16.13
N ASN A 136 1.46 4.77 -15.20
CA ASN A 136 2.84 5.17 -15.49
C ASN A 136 3.80 3.98 -15.61
N ILE A 137 3.48 2.87 -14.94
CA ILE A 137 4.28 1.64 -14.97
C ILE A 137 3.76 0.60 -15.97
N SER A 138 2.71 0.93 -16.73
CA SER A 138 2.05 0.05 -17.71
C SER A 138 1.91 0.67 -19.10
#